data_AF-A0A2G9GV68-F1
#
_entry.id   AF-A0A2G9GV68-F1
#
_cell.length_a   1.000
_cell.length_b   1.000
_cell.length_c   1.000
_cell.angle_alpha   90.00
_cell.angle_beta   90.00
_cell.angle_gamma   90.00
#
_symmetry.space_group_name_H-M   'P 1'
#
loop_
_entity.id
_entity.type
_entity.pdbx_description
1 polymer ?
#
loop_
_entity_poly.entity_id
_entity_poly.type
_entity_poly.pdbx_seq_one_letter_code
_entity_poly.pdbx_strand_id
1 'polypeptide(L)'
;MSYLSKTRVTDCYCGKIVILKTSWTNDNPGQRFRVCPNIGGGRAIIAGLLRKQKACDEKIASLKKRLRVMAAVIVLLGLSLLF
;
A
#
# COMPACT_ATOMS: atom_id res chain seq x y z
N MET A 1 14.46 -37.08 -15.93
CA MET A 1 14.00 -37.15 -14.52
C MET A 1 15.11 -36.62 -13.61
N SER A 2 14.90 -35.48 -12.95
CA SER A 2 15.82 -34.96 -11.93
C SER A 2 15.28 -35.28 -10.54
N TYR A 3 16.11 -35.97 -9.76
CA TYR A 3 15.84 -36.46 -8.42
C TYR A 3 15.75 -35.28 -7.44
N LEU A 4 14.54 -34.77 -7.22
CA LEU A 4 14.25 -33.90 -6.09
C LEU A 4 14.29 -34.74 -4.81
N SER A 5 15.46 -34.81 -4.17
CA SER A 5 15.58 -35.35 -2.83
C SER A 5 14.70 -34.49 -1.89
N LYS A 6 13.60 -35.10 -1.48
CA LYS A 6 12.58 -34.52 -0.59
C LYS A 6 13.12 -34.49 0.84
N THR A 7 14.14 -33.68 1.11
CA THR A 7 14.61 -33.44 2.48
C THR A 7 13.65 -32.45 3.16
N ARG A 8 12.64 -33.00 3.85
CA ARG A 8 11.62 -32.25 4.59
C ARG A 8 12.21 -31.68 5.88
N VAL A 9 12.67 -30.42 5.86
CA VAL A 9 12.90 -29.57 7.05
C VAL A 9 12.61 -28.11 6.68
N THR A 10 11.70 -27.35 7.27
CA THR A 10 10.51 -27.55 8.13
C THR A 10 9.73 -26.23 7.96
N ASP A 11 8.44 -26.28 8.20
CA ASP A 11 7.47 -25.20 8.24
C ASP A 11 8.00 -23.80 8.61
N CYS A 12 7.52 -22.78 7.89
CA CYS A 12 7.61 -21.40 8.33
C CYS A 12 6.84 -21.23 9.65
N TYR A 13 7.14 -20.21 10.46
CA TYR A 13 6.34 -19.86 11.65
C TYR A 13 4.82 -19.72 11.38
N CYS A 14 4.43 -19.52 10.12
CA CYS A 14 3.03 -19.50 9.68
C CYS A 14 2.43 -20.89 9.38
N GLY A 15 3.14 -21.99 9.67
CA GLY A 15 2.71 -23.37 9.43
C GLY A 15 2.76 -23.83 7.96
N LYS A 16 3.26 -22.99 7.04
CA LYS A 16 3.33 -23.28 5.60
C LYS A 16 4.74 -23.67 5.18
N ILE A 17 4.85 -24.44 4.09
CA ILE A 17 6.14 -24.83 3.50
C ILE A 17 6.87 -23.57 3.00
N VAL A 18 8.12 -23.40 3.41
CA VAL A 18 8.99 -22.29 2.98
C VAL A 18 9.33 -22.40 1.49
N ILE A 19 9.39 -21.26 0.80
CA ILE A 19 9.81 -21.16 -0.60
C ILE A 19 11.32 -20.89 -0.63
N LEU A 20 12.06 -21.64 -1.46
CA LEU A 20 13.47 -21.36 -1.71
C LEU A 20 13.61 -20.38 -2.89
N LYS A 21 14.18 -19.19 -2.65
CA LYS A 21 14.49 -18.20 -3.70
C LYS A 21 15.99 -18.11 -3.90
N THR A 22 16.42 -17.87 -5.15
CA THR A 22 17.83 -17.68 -5.49
C THR A 22 18.04 -16.22 -5.89
N SER A 23 19.05 -15.55 -5.32
CA SER A 23 19.47 -14.22 -5.76
C SER A 23 20.43 -14.32 -6.94
N TRP A 24 20.26 -13.40 -7.88
CA TRP A 24 21.13 -13.26 -9.06
C TRP A 24 21.75 -11.86 -9.13
N THR A 25 21.92 -11.21 -7.98
CA THR A 25 22.59 -9.92 -7.88
C THR A 25 24.11 -10.12 -7.86
N ASN A 26 24.87 -9.14 -8.34
CA ASN A 26 26.35 -9.21 -8.34
C ASN A 26 26.94 -9.39 -6.93
N ASP A 27 26.32 -8.79 -5.92
CA ASP A 27 26.75 -8.93 -4.52
C ASP A 27 26.42 -10.30 -3.93
N ASN A 28 25.55 -11.07 -4.59
CA ASN A 28 25.02 -12.30 -4.04
C ASN A 28 24.62 -13.33 -5.11
N PRO A 29 25.55 -13.78 -5.95
CA PRO A 29 25.24 -14.68 -7.06
C PRO A 29 24.95 -16.09 -6.53
N GLY A 30 23.77 -16.62 -6.87
CA GLY A 30 23.42 -18.01 -6.59
C GLY A 30 23.09 -18.33 -5.13
N GLN A 31 23.07 -17.35 -4.22
CA GLN A 31 22.69 -17.59 -2.83
C GLN A 31 21.20 -17.89 -2.71
N ARG A 32 20.88 -18.88 -1.87
CA ARG A 32 19.53 -19.39 -1.68
C ARG A 32 18.96 -18.94 -0.34
N PHE A 33 17.79 -18.32 -0.37
CA PHE A 33 17.05 -17.84 0.79
C PHE A 33 15.77 -18.62 1.00
N ARG A 34 15.45 -18.93 2.26
CA ARG A 34 14.14 -19.48 2.66
C ARG A 34 13.19 -18.32 2.93
N VAL A 35 12.06 -18.29 2.24
CA VAL A 35 11.11 -17.17 2.25
C VAL A 35 9.71 -17.65 2.63
N CYS A 36 9.03 -16.89 3.48
CA CYS A 36 7.64 -17.15 3.84
C CYS A 36 6.71 -16.96 2.62
N PRO A 37 5.83 -17.92 2.30
CA PRO A 37 4.94 -17.81 1.14
C PRO A 37 3.89 -16.68 1.26
N ASN A 38 3.62 -16.18 2.47
CA ASN A 38 2.59 -15.15 2.72
C ASN A 38 3.07 -13.70 2.49
N ILE A 39 4.30 -13.45 2.07
CA ILE A 39 4.83 -12.08 1.85
C ILE A 39 4.06 -11.32 0.73
N GLY A 40 3.22 -12.01 -0.05
CA GLY A 40 2.35 -11.41 -1.08
C GLY A 40 1.07 -10.73 -0.57
N GLY A 41 0.76 -10.75 0.74
CA GLY A 41 -0.47 -10.17 1.31
C GLY A 41 -0.63 -8.65 1.09
N GLY A 42 0.44 -7.95 0.70
CA GLY A 42 0.42 -6.51 0.44
C GLY A 42 -0.53 -6.07 -0.67
N ARG A 43 -0.85 -6.91 -1.67
CA ARG A 43 -1.69 -6.46 -2.81
C ARG A 43 -3.09 -6.03 -2.39
N ALA A 44 -3.73 -6.78 -1.48
CA ALA A 44 -5.05 -6.43 -0.96
C ALA A 44 -5.00 -5.23 0.00
N ILE A 45 -3.95 -5.14 0.81
CA ILE A 45 -3.70 -4.03 1.74
C ILE A 45 -3.49 -2.73 0.94
N ILE A 46 -2.64 -2.75 -0.09
CA ILE A 46 -2.37 -1.59 -0.97
C ILE A 46 -3.65 -1.11 -1.62
N ALA A 47 -4.45 -2.00 -2.22
CA ALA A 47 -5.72 -1.62 -2.84
C ALA A 47 -6.72 -1.03 -1.83
N GLY A 48 -6.80 -1.61 -0.62
CA GLY A 48 -7.64 -1.09 0.46
C GLY A 48 -7.21 0.30 0.93
N LEU A 49 -5.91 0.52 1.12
CA LEU A 49 -5.33 1.79 1.53
C LEU A 49 -5.54 2.88 0.47
N LEU A 50 -5.30 2.57 -0.80
CA LEU A 50 -5.52 3.52 -1.91
C LEU A 50 -6.99 3.94 -2.02
N ARG A 51 -7.93 3.01 -1.83
CA ARG A 51 -9.37 3.36 -1.79
C ARG A 51 -9.70 4.29 -0.63
N LYS A 52 -9.18 4.00 0.57
CA LYS A 52 -9.36 4.86 1.74
C LYS A 52 -8.75 6.25 1.55
N GLN A 53 -7.60 6.33 0.90
CA GLN A 53 -6.93 7.60 0.60
C GLN A 53 -7.79 8.47 -0.33
N LYS A 54 -8.25 7.92 -1.46
CA LYS A 54 -9.14 8.65 -2.39
C LYS A 54 -10.42 9.16 -1.71
N ALA A 55 -11.05 8.33 -0.87
CA ALA A 55 -12.25 8.74 -0.14
C ALA A 55 -11.97 9.88 0.87
N CYS A 56 -10.77 9.95 1.45
CA CYS A 56 -10.38 11.07 2.31
C CYS A 56 -10.13 12.34 1.50
N ASP A 57 -9.43 12.22 0.37
CA ASP A 57 -9.12 13.35 -0.53
C ASP A 57 -10.39 14.00 -1.08
N GLU A 58 -11.43 13.22 -1.41
CA GLU A 58 -12.75 13.74 -1.82
C GLU A 58 -13.44 14.53 -0.71
N LYS A 59 -13.37 14.08 0.54
CA LYS A 59 -13.93 14.80 1.69
C LYS A 59 -13.19 16.11 1.92
N ILE A 60 -11.86 16.10 1.83
CA ILE A 60 -11.03 17.30 1.94
C ILE A 60 -11.37 18.29 0.82
N ALA A 61 -11.50 17.81 -0.42
CA ALA A 61 -11.87 18.65 -1.57
C ALA A 61 -13.25 19.30 -1.38
N SER A 62 -14.24 18.56 -0.86
CA SER A 62 -15.57 19.06 -0.54
C SER A 62 -15.53 20.15 0.54
N LEU A 63 -14.81 19.90 1.64
CA LEU A 63 -14.64 20.87 2.73
C LEU A 63 -13.92 22.15 2.25
N LYS A 64 -12.84 22.00 1.48
CA LYS A 64 -12.09 23.14 0.91
C LYS A 64 -12.93 23.95 -0.09
N LYS A 65 -13.86 23.30 -0.82
CA LYS A 65 -14.81 23.99 -1.71
C LYS A 65 -15.82 24.82 -0.91
N ARG A 66 -16.42 24.24 0.13
CA ARG A 66 -17.36 24.95 1.02
C ARG A 66 -16.70 26.14 1.69
N LEU A 67 -15.48 25.96 2.20
CA LEU A 67 -14.71 27.05 2.81
C LEU A 67 -14.48 28.20 1.83
N ARG A 68 -14.06 27.90 0.59
CA ARG A 68 -13.88 28.92 -0.46
C ARG A 68 -15.16 29.69 -0.79
N VAL A 69 -16.29 28.98 -0.89
CA VAL A 69 -17.59 29.62 -1.14
C VAL A 69 -18.00 30.51 0.03
N MET A 70 -17.89 30.03 1.27
CA MET A 70 -18.20 30.86 2.45
C MET A 70 -17.31 32.10 2.52
N ALA A 71 -16.01 31.95 2.26
CA ALA A 71 -15.09 33.08 2.22
C ALA A 71 -15.49 34.10 1.13
N ALA A 72 -15.85 33.65 -0.07
CA ALA A 72 -16.32 34.53 -1.13
C ALA A 72 -17.61 35.27 -0.76
N VAL A 73 -18.57 34.60 -0.11
CA VAL A 73 -19.80 35.23 0.38
C VAL A 73 -19.50 36.30 1.42
N ILE A 74 -18.62 36.01 2.39
CA ILE A 74 -18.21 36.99 3.41
C ILE A 74 -17.55 38.22 2.77
N VAL A 75 -16.67 38.02 1.79
CA VAL A 75 -16.02 39.12 1.06
C VAL A 75 -17.04 39.95 0.29
N LEU A 76 -17.99 39.31 -0.42
CA LEU A 76 -19.04 40.02 -1.15
C LEU A 76 -19.97 40.84 -0.23
N LEU A 77 -20.37 40.26 0.91
CA LEU A 77 -21.18 40.96 1.90
C LEU A 77 -20.41 42.13 2.54
N GLY A 78 -19.14 41.93 2.87
CA GLY A 78 -18.27 42.99 3.39
C GLY A 78 -18.11 44.15 2.41
N LEU A 79 -17.92 43.85 1.12
CA LEU A 79 -17.90 44.88 0.07
C LEU A 79 -19.23 45.63 -0.04
N SER A 80 -20.36 44.94 0.03
CA SER A 80 -21.69 45.60 -0.03
C SER A 80 -22.04 46.47 1.18
N LEU A 81 -21.33 46.31 2.30
CA LEU A 81 -21.47 47.15 3.50
C LEU A 81 -20.46 48.32 3.51
N LEU A 82 -19.45 48.28 2.64
CA LEU A 82 -18.42 49.31 2.49
C LEU A 82 -18.78 50.37 1.44
N PHE A 83 -19.77 50.11 0.59
CA PHE A 83 -20.34 51.03 -0.40
C PHE A 83 -21.79 51.37 -0.03
#